data_AF-R7W9Q1-F1
#
_entry.id   AF-R7W9Q1-F1
#
_cell.length_a   1.000
_cell.length_b   1.000
_cell.length_c   1.000
_cell.angle_alpha   90.00
_cell.angle_beta   90.00
_cell.angle_gamma   90.00
#
_symmetry.space_group_name_H-M   'P 1'
#
loop_
_entity.id
_entity.type
_entity.pdbx_description
1 polymer ?
#
loop_
_entity_poly.entity_id
_entity_poly.type
_entity_poly.pdbx_seq_one_letter_code
_entity_poly.pdbx_strand_id
1 'polypeptide(L)'
;MAQQGASPPLKQATLEALEYVFEETLRFDKDTIDGVLDAVIRAMNRREEQNFQVRLAAVKALQNVHKFANFANDDDCRNRIMTAISDAAKSDEAAEVKHAAFDCLAAIASNYYMELEPYVETILSLTTQALDLEGGADETVALGCIEFWSATCGEVIELRE
;
A
#
# COMPACT_ATOMS: atom_id res chain seq x y z
N MET A 1 7.12 33.63 -4.96
CA MET A 1 7.90 32.66 -5.75
C MET A 1 7.16 31.34 -5.68
N ALA A 2 6.57 30.86 -6.78
CA ALA A 2 5.92 29.56 -6.78
C ALA A 2 7.03 28.50 -6.62
N GLN A 3 6.97 27.67 -5.58
CA GLN A 3 7.81 26.48 -5.51
C GLN A 3 7.50 25.64 -6.74
N GLN A 4 8.42 25.58 -7.70
CA GLN A 4 8.35 24.58 -8.75
C GLN A 4 8.45 23.23 -8.04
N GLY A 5 7.38 22.44 -8.08
CA GLY A 5 7.36 21.10 -7.50
C GLY A 5 8.49 20.25 -8.08
N ALA A 6 9.01 19.31 -7.29
CA ALA A 6 10.03 18.37 -7.74
C ALA A 6 9.62 17.65 -9.04
N SER A 7 10.59 17.41 -9.93
CA SER A 7 10.33 16.69 -11.18
C SER A 7 9.91 15.23 -10.90
N PRO A 8 9.09 14.59 -11.76
CA PRO A 8 8.68 13.21 -11.54
C PRO A 8 9.85 12.22 -11.35
N PRO A 9 10.96 12.29 -12.12
CA PRO A 9 12.11 11.42 -11.89
C PRO A 9 12.75 11.62 -10.50
N LEU A 10 12.80 12.86 -10.00
CA LEU A 10 13.33 13.13 -8.67
C LEU A 10 12.43 12.55 -7.58
N LYS A 11 11.11 12.69 -7.73
CA LYS A 11 10.14 12.10 -6.79
C LYS A 11 10.24 10.58 -6.77
N GLN A 12 10.27 9.96 -7.95
CA GLN A 12 10.42 8.51 -8.10
C GLN A 12 11.70 8.01 -7.42
N ALA A 13 12.85 8.57 -7.77
CA ALA A 13 14.12 8.17 -7.17
C ALA A 13 14.16 8.37 -5.64
N THR A 14 13.49 9.41 -5.13
CA THR A 14 13.37 9.64 -3.68
C THR A 14 12.53 8.54 -3.02
N LEU A 15 11.41 8.15 -3.62
CA LEU A 15 10.53 7.10 -3.08
C LEU A 15 11.19 5.72 -3.15
N GLU A 16 11.89 5.42 -4.24
CA GLU A 16 12.70 4.20 -4.35
C GLU A 16 13.81 4.16 -3.28
N ALA A 17 14.47 5.28 -3.01
CA ALA A 17 15.44 5.35 -1.91
C ALA A 17 14.78 5.13 -0.54
N LEU A 18 13.57 5.63 -0.32
CA LEU A 18 12.81 5.39 0.92
C LEU A 18 12.45 3.91 1.09
N GLU A 19 12.08 3.21 0.02
CA GLU A 19 11.82 1.76 0.05
C GLU A 19 13.01 0.99 0.65
N TYR A 20 14.23 1.27 0.18
CA TYR A 20 15.46 0.64 0.70
C TYR A 20 15.79 1.07 2.13
N VAL A 21 15.65 2.36 2.46
CA VAL A 21 15.96 2.88 3.80
C VAL A 21 15.05 2.25 4.87
N PHE A 22 13.78 2.06 4.54
CA PHE A 22 12.79 1.44 5.45
C PHE A 22 12.79 -0.10 5.39
N GLU A 23 13.50 -0.71 4.45
CA GLU A 23 13.77 -2.15 4.49
C GLU A 23 14.78 -2.48 5.61
N GLU A 24 15.71 -1.57 5.88
CA GLU A 24 16.68 -1.73 6.96
C GLU A 24 16.06 -1.52 8.35
N THR A 25 16.62 -2.18 9.38
CA THR A 25 16.20 -2.02 10.78
C THR A 25 16.78 -0.75 11.42
N LEU A 26 16.56 0.39 10.78
CA LEU A 26 16.97 1.70 11.27
C LEU A 26 15.98 2.23 12.32
N ARG A 27 16.44 3.15 13.17
CA ARG A 27 15.58 3.80 14.17
C ARG A 27 15.30 5.23 13.73
N PHE A 28 14.04 5.52 13.50
CA PHE A 28 13.53 6.86 13.23
C PHE A 28 12.71 7.33 14.43
N ASP A 29 12.71 8.64 14.67
CA ASP A 29 11.75 9.24 15.59
C ASP A 29 10.35 9.30 14.96
N LYS A 30 9.34 9.48 15.80
CA LYS A 30 7.93 9.49 15.36
C LYS A 30 7.65 10.58 14.33
N ASP A 31 8.18 11.79 14.51
CA ASP A 31 7.89 12.92 13.62
C ASP A 31 8.46 12.66 12.21
N THR A 32 9.62 12.01 12.14
CA THR A 32 10.20 11.55 10.87
C THR A 32 9.32 10.50 10.19
N ILE A 33 8.84 9.50 10.93
CA ILE A 33 7.97 8.44 10.38
C ILE A 33 6.66 9.04 9.86
N ASP A 34 6.00 9.88 10.67
CA ASP A 34 4.73 10.51 10.30
C ASP A 34 4.90 11.39 9.06
N GLY A 35 5.99 12.19 8.99
CA GLY A 35 6.30 13.01 7.83
C GLY A 35 6.58 12.21 6.55
N VAL A 36 7.29 11.08 6.67
CA VAL A 36 7.52 10.18 5.53
C VAL A 36 6.22 9.52 5.09
N LEU A 37 5.42 9.02 6.02
CA LEU A 37 4.13 8.40 5.72
C LEU A 37 3.18 9.37 5.02
N ASP A 38 3.09 10.61 5.49
CA ASP A 38 2.31 11.69 4.85
C ASP A 38 2.76 11.92 3.40
N ALA A 39 4.08 11.98 3.16
CA ALA A 39 4.64 12.21 1.84
C ALA A 39 4.36 11.03 0.89
N VAL A 40 4.50 9.79 1.37
CA VAL A 40 4.22 8.56 0.63
C VAL A 40 2.74 8.48 0.27
N ILE A 41 1.83 8.65 1.24
CA ILE A 41 0.39 8.64 1.00
C ILE A 41 -0.01 9.72 -0.01
N ARG A 42 0.56 10.92 0.08
CA ARG A 42 0.30 11.99 -0.88
C ARG A 42 0.79 11.61 -2.28
N ALA A 43 1.95 10.96 -2.40
CA ALA A 43 2.49 10.51 -3.68
C ALA A 43 1.70 9.35 -4.30
N MET A 44 1.02 8.52 -3.49
CA MET A 44 0.08 7.49 -3.98
C MET A 44 -1.22 8.09 -4.52
N ASN A 45 -1.60 9.30 -4.10
CA ASN A 45 -2.88 9.88 -4.48
C ASN A 45 -2.89 10.35 -5.94
N ARG A 46 -3.70 9.70 -6.77
CA ARG A 46 -3.86 10.01 -8.21
C ARG A 46 -4.24 11.46 -8.52
N ARG A 47 -4.94 12.17 -7.62
CA ARG A 47 -5.28 13.59 -7.82
C ARG A 47 -4.06 14.49 -7.64
N GLU A 48 -3.18 14.15 -6.70
CA GLU A 48 -1.97 14.91 -6.38
C GLU A 48 -0.80 14.54 -7.30
N GLU A 49 -0.72 13.28 -7.75
CA GLU A 49 0.37 12.77 -8.58
C GLU A 49 -0.15 12.04 -9.83
N GLN A 50 0.07 12.66 -10.99
CA GLN A 50 -0.40 12.13 -12.28
C GLN A 50 0.54 11.06 -12.86
N ASN A 51 1.82 11.07 -12.48
CA ASN A 51 2.79 10.10 -12.99
C ASN A 51 2.66 8.76 -12.26
N PHE A 52 2.23 7.72 -12.99
CA PHE A 52 2.02 6.39 -12.41
C PHE A 52 3.30 5.72 -11.90
N GLN A 53 4.48 6.04 -12.45
CA GLN A 53 5.76 5.52 -11.94
C GLN A 53 6.08 6.09 -10.56
N VAL A 54 5.75 7.37 -10.32
CA VAL A 54 5.88 7.97 -8.99
C VAL A 54 4.89 7.32 -8.02
N ARG A 55 3.64 7.10 -8.45
CA ARG A 55 2.65 6.39 -7.61
C ARG A 55 3.10 4.97 -7.29
N LEU A 56 3.59 4.23 -8.28
CA LEU A 56 4.12 2.88 -8.11
C LEU A 56 5.27 2.86 -7.08
N ALA A 57 6.24 3.75 -7.22
CA ALA A 57 7.34 3.88 -6.26
C ALA A 57 6.84 4.23 -4.85
N ALA A 58 5.78 5.04 -4.73
CA ALA A 58 5.17 5.36 -3.45
C ALA A 58 4.49 4.14 -2.80
N VAL A 59 3.73 3.36 -3.58
CA VAL A 59 3.10 2.12 -3.07
C VAL A 59 4.17 1.14 -2.58
N LYS A 60 5.25 0.97 -3.35
CA LYS A 60 6.38 0.10 -2.95
C LYS A 60 7.08 0.60 -1.69
N ALA A 61 7.34 1.91 -1.58
CA ALA A 61 7.88 2.49 -0.36
C ALA A 61 6.97 2.22 0.85
N LEU A 62 5.64 2.28 0.67
CA LEU A 62 4.68 2.01 1.74
C LEU A 62 4.81 0.60 2.30
N GLN A 63 5.13 -0.42 1.48
CA GLN A 63 5.34 -1.82 1.91
C GLN A 63 6.38 -1.97 3.03
N ASN A 64 7.30 -1.01 3.16
CA ASN A 64 8.27 -0.99 4.23
C ASN A 64 7.94 0.08 5.28
N VAL A 65 7.51 1.27 4.87
CA VAL A 65 7.19 2.38 5.78
C VAL A 65 6.08 2.00 6.77
N HIS A 66 5.07 1.23 6.35
CA HIS A 66 3.94 0.88 7.21
C HIS A 66 4.35 0.11 8.48
N LYS A 67 5.49 -0.60 8.45
CA LYS A 67 6.02 -1.40 9.58
C LYS A 67 6.49 -0.50 10.73
N PHE A 68 6.84 0.75 10.43
CA PHE A 68 7.29 1.75 11.39
C PHE A 68 6.14 2.65 11.85
N ALA A 69 5.04 2.68 11.10
CA ALA A 69 3.85 3.44 11.45
C ALA A 69 3.11 2.81 12.64
N ASN A 70 2.33 3.61 13.36
CA ASN A 70 1.54 3.13 14.50
C ASN A 70 0.23 2.44 14.07
N PHE A 71 0.29 1.57 13.04
CA PHE A 71 -0.89 0.97 12.40
C PHE A 71 -1.80 0.24 13.40
N ALA A 72 -1.22 -0.53 14.32
CA ALA A 72 -1.98 -1.33 15.27
C ALA A 72 -2.72 -0.50 16.34
N ASN A 73 -2.16 0.65 16.76
CA ASN A 73 -2.68 1.39 17.92
C ASN A 73 -3.28 2.76 17.57
N ASP A 74 -3.17 3.22 16.33
CA ASP A 74 -3.69 4.51 15.88
C ASP A 74 -4.65 4.33 14.71
N ASP A 75 -5.94 4.47 15.01
CA ASP A 75 -7.03 4.30 14.05
C ASP A 75 -6.96 5.34 12.92
N ASP A 76 -6.52 6.57 13.19
CA ASP A 76 -6.38 7.59 12.15
C ASP A 76 -5.26 7.22 11.19
N CYS A 77 -4.09 6.86 11.73
CA CYS A 77 -2.96 6.36 10.94
C CYS A 77 -3.38 5.16 10.08
N ARG A 78 -4.05 4.17 10.68
CA ARG A 78 -4.53 2.97 10.00
C ARG A 78 -5.51 3.29 8.89
N ASN A 79 -6.51 4.13 9.16
CA ASN A 79 -7.50 4.57 8.17
C ASN A 79 -6.86 5.25 6.96
N ARG A 80 -5.85 6.09 7.20
CA ARG A 80 -5.13 6.80 6.14
C ARG A 80 -4.35 5.85 5.24
N ILE A 81 -3.65 4.87 5.84
CA ILE A 81 -2.92 3.83 5.11
C ILE A 81 -3.90 2.97 4.28
N MET A 82 -4.96 2.47 4.91
CA MET A 82 -5.93 1.60 4.24
C MET A 82 -6.70 2.33 3.12
N THR A 83 -7.00 3.61 3.30
CA THR A 83 -7.60 4.44 2.25
C THR A 83 -6.66 4.59 1.06
N ALA A 84 -5.38 4.92 1.31
CA ALA A 84 -4.39 5.10 0.25
C ALA A 84 -4.18 3.82 -0.58
N ILE A 85 -4.10 2.67 0.09
CA ILE A 85 -3.95 1.37 -0.57
C ILE A 85 -5.21 0.98 -1.33
N SER A 86 -6.39 1.18 -0.73
CA SER A 86 -7.68 0.90 -1.39
C SER A 86 -7.86 1.74 -2.65
N ASP A 87 -7.45 3.01 -2.63
CA ASP A 87 -7.46 3.88 -3.80
C ASP A 87 -6.49 3.39 -4.90
N ALA A 88 -5.29 2.95 -4.51
CA ALA A 88 -4.29 2.41 -5.44
C ALA A 88 -4.69 1.05 -6.08
N ALA A 89 -5.59 0.30 -5.43
CA ALA A 89 -6.10 -0.98 -5.90
C ALA A 89 -7.33 -0.88 -6.83
N LYS A 90 -7.89 0.32 -7.03
CA LYS A 90 -9.09 0.53 -7.86
C LYS A 90 -8.84 0.21 -9.33
N SER A 91 -9.91 -0.15 -10.05
CA SER A 91 -9.85 -0.58 -11.45
C SER A 91 -9.32 0.45 -12.44
N ASP A 92 -9.41 1.75 -12.10
CA ASP A 92 -8.95 2.87 -12.93
C ASP A 92 -7.46 3.20 -12.78
N GLU A 93 -6.73 2.45 -11.93
CA GLU A 93 -5.28 2.53 -11.78
C GLU A 93 -4.51 1.63 -12.75
N ALA A 94 -3.23 1.96 -12.94
CA ALA A 94 -2.30 1.16 -13.73
C ALA A 94 -2.12 -0.24 -13.12
N ALA A 95 -1.95 -1.26 -13.96
CA ALA A 95 -1.85 -2.66 -13.51
C ALA A 95 -0.72 -2.86 -12.49
N GLU A 96 0.43 -2.23 -12.72
CA GLU A 96 1.59 -2.30 -11.83
C GLU A 96 1.32 -1.66 -10.47
N VAL A 97 0.56 -0.55 -10.43
CA VAL A 97 0.17 0.12 -9.19
C VAL A 97 -0.82 -0.76 -8.41
N LYS A 98 -1.78 -1.37 -9.10
CA LYS A 98 -2.76 -2.28 -8.49
C LYS A 98 -2.07 -3.51 -7.89
N HIS A 99 -1.18 -4.16 -8.65
CA HIS A 99 -0.41 -5.30 -8.17
C HIS A 99 0.37 -4.94 -6.90
N ALA A 100 1.15 -3.85 -6.92
CA ALA A 100 1.90 -3.40 -5.75
C ALA A 100 0.99 -3.07 -4.56
N ALA A 101 -0.23 -2.57 -4.80
CA ALA A 101 -1.20 -2.29 -3.75
C ALA A 101 -1.71 -3.58 -3.09
N PHE A 102 -2.00 -4.63 -3.87
CA PHE A 102 -2.37 -5.94 -3.34
C PHE A 102 -1.24 -6.62 -2.59
N ASP A 103 0.01 -6.52 -3.07
CA ASP A 103 1.18 -7.02 -2.35
C ASP A 103 1.34 -6.30 -1.01
N CYS A 104 1.11 -4.97 -0.98
CA CYS A 104 1.12 -4.20 0.26
C CYS A 104 -0.01 -4.63 1.20
N LEU A 105 -1.22 -4.94 0.69
CA LEU A 105 -2.30 -5.51 1.50
C LEU A 105 -1.92 -6.88 2.08
N ALA A 106 -1.27 -7.74 1.29
CA ALA A 106 -0.80 -9.04 1.76
C ALA A 106 0.21 -8.90 2.91
N ALA A 107 1.17 -7.98 2.77
CA ALA A 107 2.13 -7.66 3.82
C ALA A 107 1.45 -7.13 5.09
N ILE A 108 0.44 -6.25 4.96
CA ILE A 108 -0.33 -5.78 6.11
C ILE A 108 -1.12 -6.91 6.75
N ALA A 109 -1.75 -7.80 5.97
CA ALA A 109 -2.51 -8.93 6.49
C ALA A 109 -1.66 -9.84 7.36
N SER A 110 -0.44 -10.17 6.93
CA SER A 110 0.51 -11.00 7.70
C SER A 110 1.02 -10.36 8.99
N ASN A 111 0.83 -9.06 9.21
CA ASN A 111 1.32 -8.38 10.42
C ASN A 111 0.20 -7.82 11.30
N TYR A 112 -0.97 -7.58 10.72
CA TYR A 112 -2.06 -6.81 11.33
C TYR A 112 -3.44 -7.39 10.98
N TYR A 113 -3.55 -8.71 10.86
CA TYR A 113 -4.80 -9.38 10.48
C TYR A 113 -5.99 -8.96 11.37
N MET A 114 -5.78 -8.86 12.68
CA MET A 114 -6.84 -8.52 13.64
C MET A 114 -7.37 -7.10 13.41
N GLU A 115 -6.49 -6.18 13.01
CA GLU A 115 -6.83 -4.77 12.78
C GLU A 115 -7.47 -4.53 11.40
N LEU A 116 -7.52 -5.56 10.54
CA LEU A 116 -8.17 -5.48 9.23
C LEU A 116 -9.69 -5.63 9.26
N GLU A 117 -10.28 -6.08 10.38
CA GLU A 117 -11.74 -6.29 10.51
C GLU A 117 -12.59 -5.14 9.93
N PRO A 118 -12.31 -3.85 10.22
CA PRO A 118 -13.11 -2.74 9.70
C PRO A 118 -13.07 -2.56 8.18
N TYR A 119 -12.10 -3.16 7.49
CA TYR A 119 -11.83 -2.97 6.06
C TYR A 119 -12.19 -4.18 5.20
N VAL A 120 -12.57 -5.32 5.80
CA VAL A 120 -12.81 -6.59 5.10
C VAL A 120 -13.81 -6.45 3.95
N GLU A 121 -14.92 -5.73 4.13
CA GLU A 121 -15.91 -5.52 3.05
C GLU A 121 -15.31 -4.76 1.86
N THR A 122 -14.48 -3.75 2.13
CA THR A 122 -13.80 -2.97 1.10
C THR A 122 -12.79 -3.84 0.36
N ILE A 123 -11.99 -4.61 1.10
CA ILE A 123 -10.98 -5.51 0.53
C ILE A 123 -11.66 -6.57 -0.35
N LEU A 124 -12.74 -7.20 0.13
CA LEU A 124 -13.48 -8.20 -0.64
C LEU A 124 -14.03 -7.62 -1.95
N SER A 125 -14.57 -6.40 -1.90
CA SER A 125 -15.02 -5.70 -3.10
C SER A 125 -13.90 -5.45 -4.10
N LEU A 126 -12.73 -5.00 -3.62
CA LEU A 126 -11.55 -4.75 -4.46
C LEU A 126 -11.00 -6.03 -5.08
N THR A 127 -10.81 -7.10 -4.29
CA THR A 127 -10.28 -8.37 -4.81
C THR A 127 -11.24 -9.02 -5.79
N THR A 128 -12.55 -8.91 -5.57
CA THR A 128 -13.55 -9.46 -6.51
C THR A 128 -13.52 -8.71 -7.85
N GLN A 129 -13.41 -7.38 -7.81
CA GLN A 129 -13.28 -6.57 -9.03
C GLN A 129 -11.96 -6.86 -9.76
N ALA A 130 -10.86 -7.00 -9.01
CA ALA A 130 -9.54 -7.25 -9.58
C ALA A 130 -9.40 -8.63 -10.24
N LEU A 131 -10.08 -9.64 -9.69
CA LEU A 131 -10.09 -11.01 -10.24
C LEU A 131 -10.99 -11.17 -11.46
N ASP A 132 -11.79 -10.16 -11.83
CA ASP A 132 -12.67 -10.09 -13.00
C ASP A 132 -12.95 -11.44 -13.66
N LEU A 133 -13.69 -12.29 -12.94
CA LEU A 133 -13.90 -13.70 -13.28
C LEU A 133 -14.64 -13.88 -14.63
N GLU A 134 -15.16 -12.79 -15.20
CA GLU A 134 -15.95 -12.76 -16.43
C GLU A 134 -15.24 -12.03 -17.58
N GLY A 135 -14.38 -11.03 -17.31
CA GLY A 135 -13.74 -10.17 -18.33
C GLY A 135 -12.26 -10.46 -18.63
N GLY A 136 -11.62 -11.35 -17.87
CA GLY A 136 -10.21 -11.70 -18.02
C GLY A 136 -9.31 -10.76 -17.23
N ALA A 137 -8.99 -11.16 -15.99
CA ALA A 137 -8.12 -10.40 -15.11
C ALA A 137 -6.68 -10.30 -15.64
N ASP A 138 -6.02 -9.19 -15.31
CA ASP A 138 -4.57 -9.09 -15.43
C ASP A 138 -3.92 -10.13 -14.50
N GLU A 139 -3.11 -11.02 -15.06
CA GLU A 139 -2.53 -12.16 -14.32
C GLU A 139 -1.69 -11.71 -13.12
N THR A 140 -1.00 -10.56 -13.21
CA THR A 140 -0.15 -10.05 -12.12
C THR A 140 -1.00 -9.48 -10.97
N VAL A 141 -2.08 -8.78 -11.31
CA VAL A 141 -3.03 -8.26 -10.32
C VAL A 141 -3.79 -9.41 -9.64
N ALA A 142 -4.16 -10.43 -10.40
CA ALA A 142 -4.80 -11.63 -9.88
C ALA A 142 -3.88 -12.39 -8.91
N LEU A 143 -2.58 -12.47 -9.21
CA LEU A 143 -1.58 -13.07 -8.33
C LEU A 143 -1.50 -12.34 -6.99
N GLY A 144 -1.39 -11.01 -6.98
CA GLY A 144 -1.39 -10.23 -5.74
C GLY A 144 -2.66 -10.43 -4.89
N CYS A 145 -3.83 -10.58 -5.52
CA CYS A 145 -5.07 -10.92 -4.82
C CYS A 145 -5.01 -12.30 -4.16
N ILE A 146 -4.46 -13.30 -4.86
CA ILE A 146 -4.30 -14.67 -4.35
C ILE A 146 -3.32 -14.69 -3.18
N GLU A 147 -2.22 -13.93 -3.27
CA GLU A 147 -1.24 -13.79 -2.19
C GLU A 147 -1.87 -13.18 -0.93
N PHE A 148 -2.67 -12.12 -1.06
CA PHE A 148 -3.41 -11.54 0.05
C PHE A 148 -4.30 -12.56 0.78
N TRP A 149 -5.11 -13.31 0.03
CA TRP A 149 -6.00 -14.31 0.64
C TRP A 149 -5.23 -15.50 1.22
N SER A 150 -4.10 -15.86 0.61
CA SER A 150 -3.22 -16.92 1.13
C SER A 150 -2.57 -16.50 2.46
N ALA A 151 -2.06 -15.27 2.54
CA ALA A 151 -1.54 -14.69 3.78
C ALA A 151 -2.60 -14.65 4.89
N THR A 152 -3.79 -14.13 4.55
CA THR A 152 -4.92 -14.07 5.49
C THR A 152 -5.31 -15.45 6.02
N CYS A 153 -5.39 -16.46 5.14
CA CYS A 153 -5.66 -17.83 5.55
C CYS A 153 -4.57 -18.41 6.46
N GLY A 154 -3.30 -18.07 6.21
CA GLY A 154 -2.18 -18.43 7.07
C GLY A 154 -2.37 -17.93 8.50
N GLU A 155 -2.62 -16.63 8.67
CA GLU A 155 -2.87 -16.01 9.99
C GLU A 155 -4.06 -16.63 10.72
N VAL A 156 -5.15 -16.91 10.00
CA VAL A 156 -6.35 -17.55 10.58
C VAL A 156 -6.07 -18.96 11.08
N ILE A 157 -5.19 -19.71 10.41
CA ILE A 157 -4.80 -21.06 10.84
C ILE A 157 -3.95 -20.95 12.10
N GLU A 158 -2.95 -20.06 12.13
CA GLU A 158 -2.08 -19.86 13.31
C GLU A 158 -2.88 -19.44 14.55
N LEU A 159 -3.89 -18.58 14.39
CA LEU A 159 -4.77 -18.17 15.50
C LEU A 159 -5.65 -19.29 16.07
N ARG A 160 -5.81 -20.40 15.34
CA ARG A 160 -6.64 -21.54 15.74
C ARG A 160 -5.86 -22.66 16.42
N GLU A 161 -4.53 -22.66 16.33
CA GLU A 161 -3.63 -23.63 16.97
C GLU A 161 -3.23 -23.20 18.38
#